data_AF-A0A962G4L5-F1
#
_entry.id   AF-A0A962G4L5-F1
#
_cell.length_a   1.000
_cell.length_b   1.000
_cell.length_c   1.000
_cell.angle_alpha   90.00
_cell.angle_beta   90.00
_cell.angle_gamma   90.00
#
_symmetry.space_group_name_H-M   'P 1'
#
loop_
_entity.id
_entity.type
_entity.pdbx_description
1 polymer ?
#
loop_
_entity_poly.entity_id
_entity_poly.type
_entity_poly.pdbx_seq_one_letter_code
_entity_poly.pdbx_strand_id
1 'polypeptide(L)'
;GAITPEERAAVRQRSPIGPRYDTPLNRESAQEVLSQRAQAKVAETTPGKEAPAPQEGSGLGQKLNEWLFGTKRRQGVVDAMAKQTARTVGRKLGNQILRGILGGIFKK
;
A
#
# COMPACT_ATOMS: atom_id res chain seq x y z
N GLY A 1 41.76 10.15 14.61
CA GLY A 1 40.80 9.20 15.19
C GLY A 1 39.39 9.72 15.00
N ALA A 2 38.37 8.89 15.22
CA ALA A 2 36.98 9.34 15.15
C ALA A 2 36.66 10.30 16.31
N ILE A 3 35.82 11.30 16.03
CA ILE A 3 35.33 12.31 16.97
C ILE A 3 34.45 11.65 18.03
N THR A 4 34.60 12.05 19.30
CA THR A 4 33.78 11.53 20.41
C THR A 4 32.33 12.04 20.31
N PRO A 5 31.34 11.34 20.90
CA PRO A 5 29.96 11.82 20.90
C PRO A 5 29.80 13.18 21.60
N GLU A 6 30.62 13.47 22.61
CA GLU A 6 30.61 14.72 23.38
C GLU A 6 31.11 15.90 22.54
N GLU A 7 32.23 15.73 21.85
CA GLU A 7 32.77 16.71 20.89
C GLU A 7 31.75 17.00 19.77
N ARG A 8 31.05 15.96 19.30
CA ARG A 8 30.01 16.11 18.28
C ARG A 8 28.81 16.91 18.77
N ALA A 9 28.40 16.71 20.02
CA ALA A 9 27.32 17.47 20.63
C ALA A 9 27.69 18.96 20.75
N ALA A 10 28.90 19.27 21.20
CA ALA A 10 29.38 20.65 21.31
C ALA A 10 29.42 21.38 19.97
N VAL A 11 29.82 20.70 18.89
CA VAL A 11 29.81 21.28 17.53
C VAL A 11 28.38 21.52 17.03
N ARG A 12 27.45 20.57 17.24
CA ARG A 12 26.05 20.74 16.83
C ARG A 12 25.35 21.88 17.57
N GLN A 13 25.58 22.03 18.86
CA GLN A 13 24.99 23.12 19.66
C GLN A 13 25.40 24.52 19.19
N ARG A 14 26.57 24.65 18.54
CA ARG A 14 27.04 25.91 17.96
C ARG A 14 26.45 26.20 16.58
N SER A 15 25.66 25.28 16.01
CA SER A 15 25.11 25.40 14.67
C SER A 15 23.88 26.34 14.64
N PRO A 16 23.88 27.40 13.81
CA PRO A 16 22.72 28.29 13.68
C PRO A 16 21.52 27.63 12.98
N ILE A 17 21.74 26.50 12.30
CA ILE A 17 20.70 25.74 11.58
C ILE A 17 20.23 24.50 12.35
N GLY A 18 20.82 24.22 13.52
CA GLY A 18 20.50 23.06 14.36
C GLY A 18 18.99 22.86 14.59
N PRO A 19 18.21 23.91 14.94
CA PRO A 19 16.76 23.78 15.15
C PRO A 19 15.97 23.23 13.96
N ARG A 20 16.52 23.30 12.73
CA ARG A 20 15.86 22.79 11.52
C ARG A 20 16.34 21.39 11.12
N TYR A 21 17.55 20.99 11.50
CA TYR A 21 18.22 19.81 10.92
C TYR A 21 18.79 18.81 11.93
N ASP A 22 18.78 19.12 13.23
CA ASP A 22 19.34 18.21 14.25
C ASP A 22 18.44 17.01 14.55
N THR A 23 17.21 16.97 14.02
CA THR A 23 16.32 15.81 14.16
C THR A 23 16.85 14.65 13.30
N PRO A 24 17.32 13.54 13.92
CA PRO A 24 17.75 12.38 13.15
C PRO A 24 16.52 11.72 12.53
N LEU A 25 16.47 11.66 11.21
CA LEU A 25 15.49 10.88 10.47
C LEU A 25 16.12 9.54 10.10
N ASN A 26 15.63 8.46 10.72
CA ASN A 26 15.98 7.11 10.30
C ASN A 26 15.23 6.83 8.99
N ARG A 27 15.97 6.73 7.88
CA ARG A 27 15.39 6.36 6.59
C ARG A 27 15.42 4.85 6.54
N GLU A 28 14.25 4.23 6.37
CA GLU A 28 14.20 2.81 6.05
C GLU A 28 15.13 2.56 4.85
N SER A 29 16.12 1.69 5.06
CA SER A 29 17.07 1.40 4.00
C SER A 29 16.36 0.63 2.87
N ALA A 30 16.85 0.77 1.64
CA ALA A 30 16.33 -0.01 0.52
C ALA A 30 16.38 -1.52 0.83
N GLN A 31 17.40 -1.96 1.58
CA GLN A 31 17.56 -3.34 2.03
C GLN A 31 16.47 -3.76 3.03
N GLU A 32 16.13 -2.92 4.01
CA GLU A 32 15.01 -3.19 4.94
C GLU A 32 13.68 -3.32 4.19
N VAL A 33 13.35 -2.36 3.32
CA VAL A 33 12.10 -2.37 2.53
C VAL A 33 12.02 -3.60 1.62
N LEU A 34 13.12 -3.97 0.95
CA LEU A 34 13.17 -5.15 0.11
C LEU A 34 13.06 -6.44 0.92
N SER A 35 13.68 -6.50 2.10
CA SER A 35 13.60 -7.67 2.98
C SER A 35 12.18 -7.88 3.52
N GLN A 36 11.48 -6.82 3.92
CA GLN A 36 10.08 -6.88 4.35
C GLN A 36 9.17 -7.33 3.20
N ARG A 37 9.38 -6.83 1.98
CA ARG A 37 8.64 -7.28 0.79
C ARG A 37 8.90 -8.74 0.46
N ALA A 38 10.13 -9.21 0.60
CA ALA A 38 10.48 -10.61 0.38
C ALA A 38 9.79 -11.50 1.43
N GLN A 39 9.82 -11.12 2.71
CA GLN A 39 9.15 -11.82 3.80
C GLN A 39 7.63 -11.85 3.60
N ALA A 40 7.01 -10.72 3.21
CA ALA A 40 5.58 -10.66 2.91
C ALA A 40 5.19 -11.58 1.74
N LYS A 41 6.02 -11.66 0.69
CA LYS A 41 5.78 -12.58 -0.44
C LYS A 41 5.91 -14.05 -0.04
N VAL A 42 6.84 -14.38 0.85
CA VAL A 42 7.00 -15.76 1.37
C VAL A 42 5.81 -16.14 2.25
N ALA A 43 5.31 -15.21 3.06
CA ALA A 43 4.10 -15.41 3.88
C ALA A 43 2.83 -15.57 3.02
N GLU A 44 2.75 -14.91 1.86
CA GLU A 44 1.64 -15.09 0.90
C GLU A 44 1.75 -16.39 0.07
N THR A 45 2.88 -17.11 0.10
CA THR A 45 3.14 -18.26 -0.81
C THR A 45 3.22 -19.63 -0.13
N THR A 46 2.76 -19.78 1.11
CA THR A 46 2.62 -21.10 1.79
C THR A 46 1.19 -21.28 2.33
N PRO A 47 0.55 -22.46 2.16
CA PRO A 47 -0.60 -22.60 1.26
C PRO A 47 -1.92 -22.87 1.99
N GLY A 48 -3.02 -22.43 1.39
CA GLY A 48 -4.37 -22.64 1.91
C GLY A 48 -5.44 -22.46 0.85
N LYS A 49 -5.34 -23.19 -0.26
CA LYS A 49 -6.49 -23.69 -1.01
C LYS A 49 -5.99 -24.69 -2.02
N GLU A 50 -6.35 -25.95 -1.81
CA GLU A 50 -6.54 -26.91 -2.89
C GLU A 50 -7.17 -26.16 -4.06
N ALA A 51 -6.43 -26.06 -5.15
CA ALA A 51 -7.09 -25.84 -6.42
C ALA A 51 -8.02 -27.05 -6.59
N PRO A 52 -9.35 -26.88 -6.67
CA PRO A 52 -10.16 -27.96 -7.20
C PRO A 52 -9.59 -28.22 -8.60
N ALA A 53 -9.23 -29.48 -8.85
CA ALA A 53 -8.90 -29.94 -10.19
C ALA A 53 -9.93 -29.33 -11.16
N PRO A 54 -9.52 -28.64 -12.24
CA PRO A 54 -10.47 -28.19 -13.23
C PRO A 54 -11.13 -29.44 -13.78
N GLN A 55 -12.39 -29.64 -13.40
CA GLN A 55 -13.25 -30.59 -14.08
C GLN A 55 -13.19 -30.22 -15.56
N GLU A 56 -12.84 -31.23 -16.36
CA GLU A 56 -12.87 -31.19 -17.82
C GLU A 56 -14.25 -30.70 -18.27
N GLY A 57 -14.35 -29.40 -18.52
CA GLY A 57 -15.56 -28.75 -18.99
C GLY A 57 -15.18 -27.91 -20.19
N SER A 58 -15.49 -28.44 -21.38
CA SER A 58 -15.51 -27.82 -22.71
C SER A 58 -15.03 -26.36 -22.75
N GLY A 59 -13.97 -26.09 -23.54
CA GLY A 59 -13.21 -24.84 -23.62
C GLY A 59 -14.00 -23.54 -23.90
N LEU A 60 -15.32 -23.59 -24.02
CA LEU A 60 -16.20 -22.42 -23.98
C LEU A 60 -16.44 -21.90 -22.54
N GLY A 61 -16.65 -22.81 -21.57
CA GLY A 61 -16.91 -22.44 -20.17
C GLY A 61 -15.70 -21.78 -19.51
N GLN A 62 -14.50 -22.29 -19.82
CA GLN A 62 -13.26 -21.69 -19.37
C GLN A 62 -13.04 -20.28 -19.95
N LYS A 63 -13.30 -20.07 -21.25
CA LYS A 63 -13.17 -18.74 -21.89
C LYS A 63 -14.14 -17.71 -21.31
N LEU A 64 -15.38 -18.12 -21.00
CA LEU A 64 -16.36 -17.25 -20.35
C LEU A 64 -15.92 -16.86 -18.94
N ASN A 65 -15.42 -17.84 -18.17
CA ASN A 65 -14.90 -17.61 -16.83
C ASN A 65 -13.69 -16.66 -16.84
N GLU A 66 -12.78 -16.84 -17.80
CA GLU A 66 -11.62 -15.97 -17.99
C GLU A 66 -11.99 -14.55 -18.41
N TRP A 67 -13.04 -14.37 -19.22
CA TRP A 67 -13.52 -13.03 -19.58
C TRP A 67 -14.18 -12.31 -18.39
N LEU A 68 -14.96 -13.04 -17.59
CA LEU A 68 -15.67 -12.49 -16.45
C LEU A 68 -14.73 -12.14 -15.28
N PHE A 69 -13.89 -13.09 -14.88
CA PHE A 69 -13.05 -13.00 -13.67
C PHE A 69 -11.59 -12.65 -13.98
N GLY A 70 -11.17 -12.72 -15.24
CA GLY A 70 -9.81 -12.43 -15.66
C GLY A 70 -8.87 -13.63 -15.51
N THR A 71 -7.65 -13.46 -16.01
CA THR A 71 -6.54 -14.41 -15.85
C THR A 71 -5.39 -13.70 -15.14
N LYS A 72 -4.39 -14.45 -14.66
CA LYS A 72 -3.16 -13.87 -14.07
C LYS A 72 -2.47 -12.82 -14.96
N ARG A 73 -2.74 -12.79 -16.27
CA ARG A 73 -2.17 -11.84 -17.24
C ARG A 73 -3.16 -10.79 -17.76
N ARG A 74 -4.48 -10.93 -17.56
CA ARG A 74 -5.51 -10.00 -18.07
C ARG A 74 -6.61 -9.77 -17.05
N GLN A 75 -6.98 -8.52 -16.81
CA GLN A 75 -8.09 -8.16 -15.90
C GLN A 75 -9.45 -8.56 -16.48
N GLY A 76 -10.31 -9.13 -15.63
CA GLY A 76 -11.68 -9.51 -15.98
C GLY A 76 -12.65 -8.34 -15.94
N VAL A 77 -13.81 -8.50 -16.58
CA VAL A 77 -14.86 -7.47 -16.64
C VAL A 77 -15.41 -7.13 -15.25
N VAL A 78 -15.52 -8.11 -14.36
CA VAL A 78 -15.99 -7.89 -12.98
C VAL A 78 -15.00 -7.03 -12.20
N ASP A 79 -13.70 -7.31 -12.34
CA ASP A 79 -12.65 -6.53 -11.67
C ASP A 79 -12.61 -5.08 -12.21
N ALA A 80 -12.76 -4.90 -13.52
CA ALA A 80 -12.85 -3.57 -14.14
C ALA A 80 -14.09 -2.78 -13.67
N MET A 81 -15.27 -3.43 -13.63
CA MET A 81 -16.52 -2.84 -13.15
C MET A 81 -16.48 -2.51 -11.66
N ALA A 82 -15.95 -3.41 -10.82
CA ALA A 82 -15.79 -3.18 -9.39
C ALA A 82 -14.87 -1.99 -9.12
N LYS A 83 -13.75 -1.91 -9.84
CA LYS A 83 -12.78 -0.81 -9.73
C LYS A 83 -13.35 0.54 -10.18
N GLN A 84 -14.13 0.56 -11.25
CA GLN A 84 -14.78 1.78 -11.73
C GLN A 84 -15.88 2.26 -10.78
N THR A 85 -16.65 1.34 -10.21
CA THR A 85 -17.70 1.65 -9.23
C THR A 85 -17.11 2.15 -7.92
N ALA A 86 -16.06 1.50 -7.40
CA ALA A 86 -15.36 1.92 -6.20
C ALA A 86 -14.79 3.35 -6.30
N ARG A 87 -14.18 3.71 -7.44
CA ARG A 87 -13.64 5.07 -7.68
C ARG A 87 -14.73 6.14 -7.77
N THR A 88 -15.89 5.79 -8.30
CA THR A 88 -16.99 6.73 -8.53
C THR A 88 -17.82 6.95 -7.26
N VAL A 89 -18.16 5.87 -6.56
CA VAL A 89 -18.89 5.92 -5.29
C VAL A 89 -17.99 6.50 -4.19
N GLY A 90 -16.71 6.13 -4.16
CA GLY A 90 -15.75 6.62 -3.15
C GLY A 90 -15.55 8.13 -3.15
N ARG A 91 -15.50 8.78 -4.32
CA ARG A 91 -15.34 10.24 -4.41
C ARG A 91 -16.61 11.02 -4.01
N LYS A 92 -17.79 10.52 -4.38
CA LYS A 92 -19.06 11.20 -4.05
C LYS A 92 -19.44 11.04 -2.58
N LEU A 93 -19.34 9.81 -2.05
CA LEU A 93 -19.63 9.53 -0.65
C LEU A 93 -18.55 10.11 0.28
N GLY A 94 -17.28 10.06 -0.13
CA GLY A 94 -16.15 10.60 0.65
C GLY A 94 -16.28 12.11 0.91
N ASN A 95 -16.57 12.91 -0.12
CA ASN A 95 -16.72 14.36 0.05
C ASN A 95 -17.97 14.76 0.84
N GLN A 96 -19.06 13.98 0.75
CA GLN A 96 -20.28 14.21 1.53
C GLN A 96 -20.08 13.87 3.01
N ILE A 97 -19.41 12.75 3.31
CA ILE A 97 -19.08 12.35 4.69
C ILE A 97 -18.10 13.34 5.31
N LEU A 98 -17.04 13.74 4.56
CA LEU A 98 -16.09 14.75 5.01
C LEU A 98 -16.80 16.08 5.30
N ARG A 99 -17.68 16.56 4.43
CA ARG A 99 -18.42 17.82 4.66
C ARG A 99 -19.49 17.71 5.75
N GLY A 100 -20.11 16.55 5.92
CA GLY A 100 -21.12 16.32 6.97
C GLY A 100 -20.50 16.27 8.36
N ILE A 101 -19.36 15.56 8.51
CA ILE A 101 -18.67 15.41 9.78
C ILE A 101 -17.85 16.67 10.10
N LEU A 102 -17.02 17.17 9.16
CA LEU A 102 -16.26 18.41 9.40
C LEU A 102 -17.20 19.62 9.47
N GLY A 103 -18.24 19.72 8.65
CA GLY A 103 -19.19 20.83 8.69
C GLY A 103 -20.04 20.88 9.96
N GLY A 104 -20.23 19.75 10.64
CA GLY A 104 -20.86 19.69 11.95
C GLY A 104 -19.92 20.09 13.10
N ILE A 105 -18.62 19.84 12.96
CA ILE A 105 -17.61 20.14 13.99
C ILE A 105 -17.13 21.60 13.90
N PHE A 106 -16.99 22.17 12.70
CA PHE A 106 -16.51 23.54 12.49
C PHE A 106 -17.62 24.60 12.45
N LYS A 107 -18.89 24.21 12.51
CA LYS A 107 -20.04 25.13 12.60
C LYS A 107 -20.51 25.23 14.06
N LYS A 108 -19.65 25.75 14.92
CA LYS A 108 -20.02 26.31 16.22
C LYS A 108 -19.05 27.42 16.57
#